data_AF-A0A7V3HW29-F1
#
_entry.id   AF-A0A7V3HW29-F1
#
_cell.length_a   1.000
_cell.length_b   1.000
_cell.length_c   1.000
_cell.angle_alpha   90.00
_cell.angle_beta   90.00
_cell.angle_gamma   90.00
#
_symmetry.space_group_name_H-M   'P 1'
#
loop_
_entity.id
_entity.type
_entity.pdbx_description
1 polymer ?
#
loop_
_entity_poly.entity_id
_entity_poly.type
_entity_poly.pdbx_seq_one_letter_code
_entity_poly.pdbx_strand_id
1 'polypeptide(L)' 'MTKRLIDVDDDKLEQARRLLGTSTAKATVNEALAEVLALAQRRQALLHPEVIAGSAELAADEQRGSAWA' A
#
# COMPACT_ATOMS: atom_id res chain seq x y z
N MET A 1 -22.53 -5.34 -1.83
CA MET A 1 -22.23 -3.95 -1.37
C MET A 1 -23.51 -3.35 -0.80
N THR A 2 -23.44 -2.83 0.42
CA THR A 2 -24.57 -2.14 1.09
C THR A 2 -24.45 -0.64 0.87
N LYS A 3 -25.57 0.05 0.62
CA LYS A 3 -25.57 1.50 0.45
C LYS A 3 -25.38 2.18 1.81
N ARG A 4 -24.47 3.16 1.88
CA ARG A 4 -24.26 4.06 3.02
C ARG A 4 -24.25 5.48 2.49
N LEU A 5 -24.96 6.38 3.17
CA LEU A 5 -24.87 7.81 2.94
C LEU A 5 -23.73 8.34 3.81
N ILE A 6 -22.74 8.96 3.19
CA ILE A 6 -21.61 9.60 3.85
C ILE A 6 -21.31 10.90 3.11
N ASP A 7 -20.93 11.93 3.84
CA ASP A 7 -20.38 13.14 3.23
C ASP A 7 -18.92 12.87 2.85
N VAL A 8 -18.57 13.25 1.62
CA VAL A 8 -17.22 13.07 1.08
C VAL A 8 -16.75 14.41 0.56
N ASP A 9 -15.50 14.74 0.85
CA ASP A 9 -14.81 15.89 0.29
C ASP A 9 -14.57 15.66 -1.20
N ASP A 10 -15.24 16.44 -2.05
CA ASP A 10 -15.22 16.30 -3.51
C ASP A 10 -13.82 16.54 -4.09
N ASP A 11 -13.03 17.45 -3.51
CA ASP A 11 -11.67 17.73 -3.98
C ASP A 11 -10.75 16.52 -3.71
N LYS A 12 -10.91 15.87 -2.56
CA LYS A 12 -10.18 14.62 -2.26
C LYS A 12 -10.65 13.47 -3.13
N LEU A 13 -11.96 13.37 -3.37
CA LEU A 13 -12.54 12.33 -4.22
C LEU A 13 -12.03 12.46 -5.65
N GLU A 14 -11.93 13.67 -6.18
CA GLU A 14 -11.42 13.93 -7.52
C GLU A 14 -9.91 13.64 -7.64
N GLN A 15 -9.12 13.98 -6.61
CA GLN A 15 -7.70 13.62 -6.56
C GLN A 15 -7.52 12.10 -6.55
N ALA A 16 -8.28 11.38 -5.73
CA ALA A 16 -8.26 9.92 -5.70
C ALA A 16 -8.69 9.33 -7.06
N ARG A 17 -9.71 9.92 -7.71
CA ARG A 17 -10.19 9.50 -9.02
C ARG A 17 -9.10 9.59 -10.08
N ARG A 18 -8.37 10.71 -10.12
CA ARG A 18 -7.24 10.91 -11.04
C ARG A 18 -6.10 9.94 -10.75
N LEU A 19 -5.77 9.73 -9.48
CA LEU A 19 -4.70 8.82 -9.06
C LEU A 19 -5.00 7.35 -9.42
N LEU A 20 -6.25 6.93 -9.22
CA LEU A 20 -6.70 5.55 -9.43
C LEU A 20 -7.21 5.28 -10.85
N GLY A 21 -7.36 6.32 -11.69
CA GLY A 21 -7.85 6.20 -13.06
C GLY A 21 -9.32 5.75 -13.16
N THR A 22 -10.13 6.03 -12.15
CA THR A 22 -11.52 5.57 -12.05
C THR A 22 -12.50 6.54 -12.72
N SER A 23 -13.64 6.03 -13.19
CA SER A 23 -14.65 6.84 -13.88
C SER A 23 -15.84 7.25 -13.00
N THR A 24 -16.02 6.61 -11.83
CA THR A 24 -17.18 6.86 -10.95
C THR A 24 -16.75 7.03 -9.50
N ALA A 25 -17.53 7.79 -8.71
CA ALA A 25 -17.30 7.96 -7.27
C ALA A 25 -17.28 6.62 -6.53
N LYS A 26 -18.24 5.72 -6.83
CA LYS A 26 -18.30 4.38 -6.25
C LYS A 26 -17.03 3.57 -6.54
N ALA A 27 -16.57 3.56 -7.80
CA ALA A 27 -15.34 2.86 -8.16
C ALA A 27 -14.14 3.45 -7.40
N THR A 28 -14.03 4.77 -7.38
CA THR A 28 -12.96 5.49 -6.67
C THR A 28 -12.91 5.12 -5.19
N VAL A 29 -14.05 5.13 -4.49
CA VAL A 29 -14.12 4.78 -3.06
C VAL A 29 -13.77 3.31 -2.84
N ASN A 30 -14.28 2.40 -3.66
CA ASN A 30 -13.99 0.98 -3.51
C ASN A 30 -12.50 0.66 -3.74
N GLU A 31 -11.91 1.21 -4.81
CA GLU A 31 -10.48 1.03 -5.11
C GLU A 31 -9.60 1.68 -4.05
N ALA A 32 -9.95 2.88 -3.56
CA ALA A 32 -9.21 3.52 -2.48
C ALA A 32 -9.20 2.66 -1.19
N LEU A 33 -10.34 2.04 -0.85
CA LEU A 33 -10.40 1.11 0.29
C LEU A 33 -9.57 -0.15 0.05
N ALA A 34 -9.58 -0.69 -1.17
CA ALA A 34 -8.75 -1.83 -1.54
C ALA A 34 -7.26 -1.50 -1.41
N GLU A 35 -6.82 -0.33 -1.85
CA GLU A 35 -5.43 0.12 -1.73
C GLU A 35 -4.99 0.27 -0.26
N VAL A 36 -5.85 0.79 0.61
CA VAL A 36 -5.55 0.88 2.05
C VAL A 36 -5.38 -0.52 2.67
N LEU A 37 -6.24 -1.48 2.31
CA LEU A 37 -6.11 -2.86 2.77
C LEU A 37 -4.86 -3.54 2.21
N ALA A 38 -4.53 -3.30 0.95
CA ALA A 38 -3.31 -3.81 0.32
C ALA A 38 -2.06 -3.20 0.96
N LEU A 39 -2.08 -1.91 1.30
CA LEU A 39 -1.00 -1.24 2.02
C LEU A 39 -0.83 -1.82 3.44
N ALA A 40 -1.93 -2.06 4.15
CA ALA A 40 -1.89 -2.70 5.47
C ALA A 40 -1.27 -4.11 5.41
N GLN A 41 -1.70 -4.92 4.44
CA GLN A 41 -1.13 -6.26 4.21
C GLN A 41 0.35 -6.20 3.86
N ARG A 42 0.76 -5.30 2.96
CA ARG A 42 2.18 -5.07 2.61
C ARG A 42 3.01 -4.71 3.86
N ARG A 43 2.49 -3.82 4.71
CA ARG A 43 3.15 -3.44 5.98
C ARG A 43 3.28 -4.63 6.93
N GLN A 44 2.22 -5.41 7.11
CA GLN A 44 2.26 -6.59 7.97
C GLN A 44 3.26 -7.63 7.48
N ALA A 45 3.32 -7.88 6.16
CA ALA A 45 4.27 -8.79 5.57
C ALA A 45 5.72 -8.35 5.80
N LEU A 46 6.01 -7.05 5.65
CA LEU A 46 7.35 -6.49 5.92
C LEU A 46 7.73 -6.54 7.41
N LEU A 47 6.75 -6.47 8.30
CA LEU A 47 6.97 -6.53 9.75
C LEU A 47 7.02 -7.97 10.28
N HIS A 48 6.94 -8.98 9.41
CA HIS A 48 7.02 -10.38 9.84
C HIS A 48 8.42 -10.67 10.41
N PRO A 49 8.55 -11.27 11.60
CA PRO A 49 9.84 -11.48 12.26
C PRO A 49 10.86 -12.21 11.39
N GLU A 50 10.42 -13.16 10.56
CA GLU A 50 11.28 -13.90 9.63
C GLU A 50 11.81 -13.02 8.49
N VAL A 51 10.99 -12.10 7.97
CA VAL A 51 11.40 -11.15 6.92
C VAL A 51 12.37 -10.13 7.51
N ILE A 52 12.09 -9.64 8.72
CA ILE A 52 12.99 -8.73 9.44
C ILE A 52 14.32 -9.43 9.74
N ALA A 53 14.29 -10.64 10.31
CA ALA A 53 15.50 -11.40 10.65
C ALA A 53 16.33 -11.72 9.40
N GLY A 54 15.70 -12.21 8.33
CA GLY A 54 16.38 -12.47 7.06
C GLY A 54 16.94 -11.20 6.43
N SER A 55 16.25 -10.06 6.53
CA SER A 55 16.78 -8.77 6.05
C SER A 55 17.99 -8.28 6.84
N ALA A 56 18.04 -8.54 8.16
CA ALA A 56 19.18 -8.19 9.01
C ALA A 56 20.39 -9.11 8.72
N GLU A 57 20.16 -10.39 8.50
CA GLU A 57 21.19 -11.36 8.08
C GLU A 57 21.76 -10.99 6.71
N LEU A 58 20.89 -10.63 5.75
CA LEU A 58 21.32 -10.07 4.47
C LEU A 58 22.11 -8.76 4.69
N ALA A 59 21.68 -7.84 5.55
CA ALA A 59 22.43 -6.60 5.78
C ALA A 59 23.85 -6.83 6.34
N ALA A 60 24.07 -7.91 7.09
CA ALA A 60 25.35 -8.26 7.72
C ALA A 60 26.32 -9.03 6.81
N ASP A 61 25.88 -9.48 5.64
CA ASP A 61 26.69 -10.28 4.72
C ASP A 61 27.75 -9.43 3.97
N GLU A 62 29.00 -9.48 4.47
CA GLU A 62 30.18 -8.78 3.94
C GLU A 62 30.48 -9.12 2.47
N GLN A 63 30.08 -10.30 1.99
CA GLN A 63 30.32 -10.74 0.62
C GLN A 63 29.68 -9.79 -0.40
N ARG A 64 28.54 -9.17 -0.05
CA ARG A 64 27.86 -8.21 -0.93
C ARG A 64 28.51 -6.83 -0.95
N GLY A 65 29.09 -6.40 0.17
CA GLY A 65 29.86 -5.15 0.25
C GLY A 65 31.06 -5.17 -0.71
N SER A 66 31.65 -6.35 -0.91
CA SER A 66 32.73 -6.55 -1.89
C SER A 66 32.24 -6.65 -3.34
N ALA A 67 30.97 -6.96 -3.59
CA ALA A 67 30.41 -7.12 -4.94
C ALA A 67 30.03 -5.79 -5.60
N TRP A 68 29.94 -4.70 -4.83
CA TRP A 68 29.65 -3.35 -5.32
C TRP A 68 30.88 -2.41 -5.22
N ALA A 69 32.04 -2.92 -4.83
CA ALA A 69 33.33 -2.22 -4.85
C ALA A 69 34.04 -2.45 -6.20
#